data_AF-A0A1U7GSK3-F1
#
_entry.id   AF-A0A1U7GSK3-F1
#
_cell.length_a   1.000
_cell.length_b   1.000
_cell.length_c   1.000
_cell.angle_alpha   90.00
_cell.angle_beta   90.00
_cell.angle_gamma   90.00
#
_symmetry.space_group_name_H-M   'P 1'
#
loop_
_entity.id
_entity.type
_entity.pdbx_description
1 polymer ?
#
loop_
_entity_poly.entity_id
_entity_poly.type
_entity_poly.pdbx_seq_one_letter_code
_entity_poly.pdbx_strand_id
1 'polypeptide(L)'
;MIPSKWVDATDLMRWADRLDARARLPQLLRLLIHATVQHPHRVGLPSGESIQMGGWDGIVDAPEGNSFVPNGYSVWELGVNKDVKGKADDDYDKRVKNPLGVVPAETTFVFVTPRRWANKDEWERNKKSEGIWTDVRAYDADDLEQWLEKAPAVHAWLARLMGKWPEEAQDIGSFWDEWKNSTSPVMNTQLHLVGREKEVEEIHSWLQGETSKLTIQADTREEVIALLAAVIHQMPEEQSIKYLSRCIIVKSESSWRYFASTQESLILIPDFEQPKFLPREHHILIPLGKEINPAKDGAVLSRSNKTDFKQALVDMGISEERAYKLTKDSKKNINVLRRLIAVAPEIHTSNWAKPENARALIPILLAGAWDDSKEGDREAISKLAGKPYAEVIADMSRWKESSDPPPVKIHGIFYHDSLSGTT
;
A
#
# COMPACT_ATOMS: atom_id res chain seq x y z
N MET A 1 16.78 -15.01 -11.75
CA MET A 1 15.62 -14.49 -10.98
C MET A 1 14.64 -14.00 -12.02
N ILE A 2 13.44 -14.56 -12.09
CA ILE A 2 12.47 -14.20 -13.13
C ILE A 2 12.01 -12.77 -12.80
N PRO A 3 12.15 -11.77 -13.70
CA PRO A 3 11.48 -10.49 -13.51
C PRO A 3 10.00 -10.77 -13.38
N SER A 4 9.35 -10.19 -12.39
CA SER A 4 7.94 -10.42 -12.10
C SER A 4 7.08 -9.89 -13.27
N LYS A 5 6.97 -10.66 -14.36
CA LYS A 5 6.13 -10.32 -15.52
C LYS A 5 4.67 -10.60 -15.18
N TRP A 6 4.10 -9.77 -14.32
CA TRP A 6 2.69 -9.88 -13.94
C TRP A 6 1.77 -9.42 -15.07
N VAL A 7 2.17 -8.37 -15.78
CA VAL A 7 1.47 -7.78 -16.94
C VAL A 7 2.45 -7.67 -18.08
N ASP A 8 2.11 -8.23 -19.24
CA ASP A 8 2.87 -8.11 -20.48
C ASP A 8 2.12 -7.26 -21.53
N ALA A 9 2.75 -7.03 -22.69
CA ALA A 9 2.14 -6.29 -23.80
C ALA A 9 0.84 -6.94 -24.33
N THR A 10 0.68 -8.26 -24.21
CA THR A 10 -0.56 -8.96 -24.60
C THR A 10 -1.68 -8.62 -23.63
N ASP A 11 -1.40 -8.55 -22.34
CA ASP A 11 -2.36 -8.09 -21.34
C ASP A 11 -2.76 -6.63 -21.58
N LEU A 12 -1.80 -5.75 -21.87
CA LEU A 12 -2.06 -4.33 -22.19
C LEU A 12 -2.96 -4.20 -23.42
N MET A 13 -2.70 -4.96 -24.48
CA MET A 13 -3.54 -5.00 -25.68
C MET A 13 -4.97 -5.43 -25.37
N ARG A 14 -5.16 -6.45 -24.53
CA ARG A 14 -6.49 -6.91 -24.10
C ARG A 14 -7.18 -5.87 -23.22
N TRP A 15 -6.44 -5.21 -22.34
CA TRP A 15 -6.96 -4.14 -21.51
C TRP A 15 -7.42 -2.94 -22.32
N ALA A 16 -6.75 -2.62 -23.44
CA ALA A 16 -7.18 -1.57 -24.37
C ALA A 16 -8.63 -1.74 -24.90
N ASP A 17 -9.19 -2.96 -24.85
CA ASP A 17 -10.57 -3.25 -25.23
C ASP A 17 -11.58 -3.11 -24.05
N ARG A 18 -11.11 -2.92 -22.81
CA ARG A 18 -11.97 -2.70 -21.64
C ARG A 18 -12.41 -1.23 -21.53
N LEU A 19 -13.61 -1.02 -20.96
CA LEU A 19 -14.20 0.31 -20.77
C LEU A 19 -13.34 1.24 -19.90
N ASP A 20 -12.66 0.67 -18.90
CA ASP A 20 -11.86 1.43 -17.94
C ASP A 20 -10.50 1.88 -18.49
N ALA A 21 -10.00 1.30 -19.57
CA ALA A 21 -8.66 1.58 -20.08
C ALA A 21 -8.48 3.05 -20.48
N ARG A 22 -9.47 3.65 -21.14
CA ARG A 22 -9.41 5.07 -21.51
C ARG A 22 -9.29 5.98 -20.27
N ALA A 23 -9.99 5.63 -19.19
CA ALA A 23 -9.99 6.42 -17.96
C ALA A 23 -8.73 6.22 -17.10
N ARG A 24 -8.10 5.05 -17.22
CA ARG A 24 -6.99 4.58 -16.38
C ARG A 24 -5.61 4.71 -17.05
N LEU A 25 -5.53 4.79 -18.38
CA LEU A 25 -4.25 4.99 -19.08
C LEU A 25 -3.51 6.27 -18.65
N PRO A 26 -4.16 7.44 -18.50
CA PRO A 26 -3.48 8.62 -17.95
C PRO A 26 -2.96 8.37 -16.52
N GLN A 27 -3.73 7.63 -15.70
CA GLN A 27 -3.33 7.27 -14.33
C GLN A 27 -2.08 6.37 -14.34
N LEU A 28 -2.03 5.37 -15.24
CA LEU A 28 -0.87 4.52 -15.42
C LEU A 28 0.38 5.34 -15.77
N LEU A 29 0.28 6.23 -16.76
CA LEU A 29 1.40 7.08 -17.17
C LEU A 29 1.84 8.02 -16.05
N ARG A 30 0.89 8.62 -15.33
CA ARG A 30 1.17 9.47 -14.18
C ARG A 30 1.98 8.72 -13.11
N LEU A 31 1.58 7.49 -12.80
CA LEU A 31 2.31 6.63 -11.86
C LEU A 31 3.70 6.25 -12.39
N LEU A 32 3.82 5.86 -13.66
CA LEU A 32 5.10 5.50 -14.29
C LEU A 32 6.10 6.67 -14.30
N ILE A 33 5.63 7.89 -14.61
CA ILE A 33 6.46 9.09 -14.59
C ILE A 33 6.96 9.35 -13.16
N HIS A 34 6.09 9.34 -12.16
CA HIS A 34 6.50 9.55 -10.77
C HIS A 34 7.39 8.42 -10.20
N ALA A 35 7.28 7.20 -10.74
CA ALA A 35 8.13 6.09 -10.36
C ALA A 35 9.55 6.19 -10.94
N THR A 36 9.72 6.81 -12.11
CA THR A 36 10.97 6.74 -12.91
C THR A 36 11.62 8.10 -13.18
N VAL A 37 11.00 9.20 -12.73
CA VAL A 37 11.56 10.56 -12.80
C VAL A 37 11.63 11.11 -11.38
N GLN A 38 12.83 11.48 -10.93
CA GLN A 38 13.07 11.87 -9.53
C GLN A 38 12.43 13.22 -9.15
N HIS A 39 12.58 14.22 -10.03
CA HIS A 39 12.20 15.61 -9.75
C HIS A 39 11.49 16.28 -10.94
N PRO A 40 10.35 15.75 -11.41
CA PRO A 40 9.57 16.47 -12.41
C PRO A 40 9.04 17.78 -11.79
N HIS A 41 9.10 18.87 -12.55
CA HIS A 41 8.49 20.14 -12.17
C HIS A 41 6.97 20.11 -12.29
N ARG A 42 6.44 19.32 -13.24
CA ARG A 42 5.01 19.17 -13.47
C ARG A 42 4.69 17.81 -14.08
N VAL A 43 3.64 17.16 -13.57
CA VAL A 43 3.05 15.95 -14.16
C VAL A 43 1.51 16.11 -14.19
N GLY A 44 0.99 16.67 -15.27
CA GLY A 44 -0.44 16.88 -15.46
C GLY A 44 -1.04 15.85 -16.41
N LEU A 45 -1.49 14.70 -15.89
CA LEU A 45 -2.19 13.64 -16.64
C LEU A 45 -3.54 13.36 -15.93
N PRO A 46 -4.61 14.12 -16.25
CA PRO A 46 -5.92 13.94 -15.62
C PRO A 46 -6.48 12.54 -15.92
N SER A 47 -7.10 11.92 -14.91
CA SER A 47 -7.67 10.56 -15.01
C SER A 47 -9.07 10.51 -14.43
N GLY A 48 -9.82 9.44 -14.70
CA GLY A 48 -11.20 9.30 -14.21
C GLY A 48 -12.17 10.33 -14.81
N GLU A 49 -12.96 10.99 -13.97
CA GLU A 49 -14.00 11.94 -14.40
C GLU A 49 -13.42 13.26 -14.94
N SER A 50 -12.16 13.57 -14.64
CA SER A 50 -11.49 14.82 -15.05
C SER A 50 -11.04 14.84 -16.51
N ILE A 51 -11.24 13.76 -17.28
CA ILE A 51 -10.88 13.65 -18.71
C ILE A 51 -11.79 14.53 -19.60
N GLN A 52 -12.89 15.08 -19.05
CA GLN A 52 -13.84 15.90 -19.81
C GLN A 52 -13.41 17.36 -20.02
N MET A 53 -12.27 17.80 -19.46
CA MET A 53 -11.75 19.14 -19.75
C MET A 53 -10.98 19.13 -21.07
N GLY A 54 -11.45 19.91 -22.05
CA GLY A 54 -10.76 20.07 -23.32
C GLY A 54 -9.32 20.58 -23.12
N GLY A 55 -8.35 19.95 -23.78
CA GLY A 55 -6.94 20.23 -23.53
C GLY A 55 -6.05 19.12 -24.09
N TRP A 56 -4.79 19.11 -23.68
CA TRP A 56 -3.88 17.96 -23.85
C TRP A 56 -4.26 16.84 -22.88
N ASP A 57 -4.10 15.58 -23.29
CA ASP A 57 -4.30 14.44 -22.39
C ASP A 57 -3.22 14.37 -21.30
N GLY A 58 -2.03 14.90 -21.59
CA GLY A 58 -0.97 15.07 -20.61
C GLY A 58 -0.02 16.23 -20.90
N ILE A 59 0.49 16.85 -19.84
CA ILE A 59 1.55 17.87 -19.88
C ILE A 59 2.59 17.51 -18.83
N VAL A 60 3.84 17.37 -19.23
CA VAL A 60 4.95 17.02 -18.33
C VAL A 60 6.08 18.02 -18.53
N ASP A 61 6.61 18.55 -17.44
CA ASP A 61 7.85 19.32 -17.41
C ASP A 61 8.85 18.58 -16.54
N ALA A 62 9.86 17.98 -17.17
CA ALA A 62 10.90 17.20 -16.51
C ALA A 62 12.28 17.74 -16.90
N PRO A 63 12.97 18.51 -16.04
CA PRO A 63 14.28 19.08 -16.35
C PRO A 63 15.29 18.01 -16.78
N GLU A 64 15.25 16.87 -16.09
CA GLU A 64 15.97 15.66 -16.43
C GLU A 64 14.95 14.54 -16.63
N GLY A 65 14.74 14.18 -17.89
CA GLY A 65 13.91 13.07 -18.31
C GLY A 65 14.68 11.75 -18.28
N ASN A 66 14.14 10.75 -18.97
CA ASN A 66 14.75 9.43 -19.10
C ASN A 66 14.45 8.83 -20.49
N SER A 67 14.58 7.52 -20.64
CA SER A 67 14.29 6.84 -21.92
C SER A 67 12.83 6.99 -22.38
N PHE A 68 11.88 7.20 -21.45
CA PHE A 68 10.45 7.29 -21.71
C PHE A 68 9.90 8.71 -21.56
N VAL A 69 10.48 9.53 -20.67
CA VAL A 69 10.06 10.91 -20.44
C VAL A 69 11.05 11.85 -21.11
N PRO A 70 10.64 12.71 -22.07
CA PRO A 70 11.54 13.68 -22.68
C PRO A 70 12.14 14.68 -21.67
N ASN A 71 13.31 15.23 -22.00
CA ASN A 71 13.87 16.36 -21.25
C ASN A 71 13.07 17.63 -21.57
N GLY A 72 12.81 18.44 -20.55
CA GLY A 72 12.05 19.68 -20.64
C GLY A 72 10.54 19.45 -20.79
N TYR A 73 9.92 20.34 -21.56
CA TYR A 73 8.47 20.38 -21.72
C TYR A 73 7.99 19.36 -22.76
N SER A 74 6.98 18.56 -22.41
CA SER A 74 6.35 17.59 -23.31
C SER A 74 4.84 17.57 -23.16
N VAL A 75 4.16 17.33 -24.28
CA VAL A 75 2.71 17.23 -24.39
C VAL A 75 2.32 15.86 -24.92
N TRP A 76 1.29 15.27 -24.32
CA TRP A 76 0.95 13.87 -24.49
C TRP A 76 -0.48 13.72 -25.01
N GLU A 77 -0.64 12.84 -25.99
CA GLU A 77 -1.93 12.39 -26.54
C GLU A 77 -2.04 10.88 -26.36
N LEU A 78 -3.24 10.42 -25.97
CA LEU A 78 -3.45 9.05 -25.53
C LEU A 78 -4.56 8.37 -26.34
N GLY A 79 -4.30 7.15 -26.81
CA GLY A 79 -5.23 6.42 -27.67
C GLY A 79 -5.39 4.96 -27.28
N VAL A 80 -6.64 4.52 -27.10
CA VAL A 80 -6.99 3.08 -26.95
C VAL A 80 -7.63 2.50 -28.23
N ASN A 81 -7.65 3.26 -29.32
CA ASN A 81 -8.30 2.92 -30.59
C ASN A 81 -7.62 1.73 -31.28
N LYS A 82 -8.41 0.87 -31.95
CA LYS A 82 -7.86 -0.24 -32.77
C LYS A 82 -7.07 0.27 -33.97
N ASP A 83 -7.56 1.33 -34.61
CA ASP A 83 -6.78 2.07 -35.61
C ASP A 83 -5.84 3.05 -34.89
N VAL A 84 -4.68 2.51 -34.48
CA VAL A 84 -3.66 3.27 -33.75
C VAL A 84 -3.10 4.40 -34.61
N LYS A 85 -2.73 4.09 -35.87
CA LYS A 85 -2.12 5.06 -36.78
C LYS A 85 -3.08 6.20 -37.10
N GLY A 86 -4.33 5.90 -37.47
CA GLY A 86 -5.33 6.93 -37.77
C GLY A 86 -5.54 7.88 -36.60
N LYS A 87 -5.67 7.33 -35.39
CA LYS A 87 -5.79 8.14 -34.16
C LYS A 87 -4.54 9.01 -33.91
N ALA A 88 -3.34 8.45 -34.04
CA ALA A 88 -2.09 9.19 -33.86
C ALA A 88 -1.92 10.32 -34.88
N ASP A 89 -2.25 10.07 -36.15
CA ASP A 89 -2.25 11.09 -37.20
C ASP A 89 -3.25 12.21 -36.91
N ASP A 90 -4.49 11.85 -36.58
CA ASP A 90 -5.56 12.81 -36.27
C ASP A 90 -5.17 13.72 -35.10
N ASP A 91 -4.63 13.14 -34.02
CA ASP A 91 -4.19 13.91 -32.85
C ASP A 91 -2.99 14.79 -33.17
N TYR A 92 -1.97 14.26 -33.84
CA TYR A 92 -0.80 15.04 -34.24
C TYR A 92 -1.20 16.22 -35.14
N ASP A 93 -1.95 15.97 -36.21
CA ASP A 93 -2.34 17.00 -37.18
C ASP A 93 -3.24 18.08 -36.54
N LYS A 94 -4.12 17.69 -35.61
CA LYS A 94 -4.92 18.61 -34.80
C LYS A 94 -4.03 19.54 -33.99
N ARG A 95 -2.93 19.04 -33.41
CA ARG A 95 -2.03 19.80 -32.54
C ARG A 95 -1.01 20.64 -33.28
N VAL A 96 -0.62 20.23 -34.48
CA VAL A 96 0.10 21.11 -35.42
C VAL A 96 -0.76 22.33 -35.76
N LYS A 97 -2.04 22.12 -36.06
CA LYS A 97 -2.98 23.22 -36.39
C LYS A 97 -3.31 24.11 -35.20
N ASN A 98 -3.38 23.52 -34.00
CA ASN A 98 -3.70 24.23 -32.78
C ASN A 98 -2.92 23.66 -31.58
N PRO A 99 -1.74 24.22 -31.26
CA PRO A 99 -0.88 23.72 -30.18
C PRO A 99 -1.41 24.04 -28.77
N LEU A 100 -2.56 24.71 -28.65
CA LEU A 100 -3.15 25.10 -27.36
C LEU A 100 -2.19 25.87 -26.44
N GLY A 101 -1.47 26.84 -27.01
CA GLY A 101 -0.63 27.76 -26.23
C GLY A 101 0.76 27.25 -25.88
N VAL A 102 1.15 26.04 -26.32
CA VAL A 102 2.56 25.61 -26.26
C VAL A 102 3.32 26.08 -27.50
N VAL A 103 4.65 26.13 -27.41
CA VAL A 103 5.55 26.45 -28.52
C VAL A 103 6.11 25.13 -29.08
N PRO A 104 5.66 24.65 -30.25
CA PRO A 104 6.06 23.34 -30.77
C PRO A 104 7.58 23.17 -30.89
N ALA A 105 8.29 24.20 -31.35
CA ALA A 105 9.74 24.18 -31.53
C ALA A 105 10.55 24.04 -30.22
N GLU A 106 9.91 24.21 -29.06
CA GLU A 106 10.49 24.04 -27.72
C GLU A 106 9.83 22.91 -26.92
N THR A 107 8.92 22.14 -27.54
CA THR A 107 8.11 21.11 -26.89
C THR A 107 8.27 19.76 -27.59
N THR A 108 8.34 18.67 -26.82
CA THR A 108 8.26 17.31 -27.38
C THR A 108 6.80 16.84 -27.44
N PHE A 109 6.35 16.36 -28.61
CA PHE A 109 5.06 15.69 -28.74
C PHE A 109 5.21 14.20 -28.45
N VAL A 110 4.32 13.62 -27.64
CA VAL A 110 4.31 12.20 -27.30
C VAL A 110 2.94 11.60 -27.56
N PHE A 111 2.87 10.50 -28.32
CA PHE A 111 1.67 9.70 -28.47
C PHE A 111 1.82 8.36 -27.75
N VAL A 112 0.80 7.93 -27.01
CA VAL A 112 0.84 6.65 -26.29
C VAL A 112 -0.39 5.81 -26.53
N THR A 113 -0.18 4.51 -26.73
CA THR A 113 -1.24 3.52 -26.80
C THR A 113 -0.89 2.23 -26.05
N PRO A 114 -1.86 1.57 -25.39
CA PRO A 114 -1.67 0.23 -24.83
C PRO A 114 -1.83 -0.88 -25.89
N ARG A 115 -1.86 -0.53 -27.18
CA ARG A 115 -1.90 -1.49 -28.29
C ARG A 115 -0.54 -1.62 -28.95
N ARG A 116 -0.24 -2.77 -29.54
CA ARG A 116 0.95 -2.94 -30.37
C ARG A 116 0.84 -2.17 -31.67
N TRP A 117 1.94 -1.59 -32.12
CA TRP A 117 1.99 -0.77 -33.32
C TRP A 117 3.23 -1.08 -34.18
N ALA A 118 3.04 -1.97 -35.17
CA ALA A 118 4.16 -2.52 -35.98
C ALA A 118 5.03 -1.46 -36.70
N ASN A 119 4.43 -0.37 -37.20
CA ASN A 119 5.15 0.67 -37.95
C ASN A 119 5.35 1.96 -37.12
N LYS A 120 5.35 1.87 -35.79
CA LYS A 120 5.54 2.99 -34.86
C LYS A 120 6.81 3.78 -35.15
N ASP A 121 7.95 3.11 -35.34
CA ASP A 121 9.25 3.77 -35.55
C ASP A 121 9.35 4.47 -36.91
N GLU A 122 8.63 3.97 -37.92
CA GLU A 122 8.51 4.66 -39.21
C GLU A 122 7.65 5.91 -39.07
N TRP A 123 6.51 5.81 -38.37
CA TRP A 123 5.65 6.95 -38.09
C TRP A 123 6.39 8.04 -37.31
N GLU A 124 7.11 7.67 -36.25
CA GLU A 124 7.91 8.58 -35.45
C GLU A 124 8.95 9.32 -36.30
N ARG A 125 9.74 8.59 -37.11
CA ARG A 125 10.74 9.21 -37.99
C ARG A 125 10.12 10.15 -39.02
N ASN A 126 8.99 9.77 -39.60
CA ASN A 126 8.28 10.61 -40.56
C ASN A 126 7.81 11.91 -39.91
N LYS A 127 7.18 11.86 -38.73
CA LYS A 127 6.72 13.05 -38.02
C LYS A 127 7.87 13.93 -37.52
N LYS A 128 8.98 13.35 -37.05
CA LYS A 128 10.21 14.11 -36.73
C LYS A 128 10.76 14.88 -37.93
N SER A 129 10.71 14.29 -39.12
CA SER A 129 11.26 14.91 -40.33
C SER A 129 10.53 16.19 -40.76
N GLU A 130 9.31 16.41 -40.27
CA GLU A 130 8.55 17.64 -40.51
C GLU A 130 9.15 18.85 -39.75
N GLY A 131 9.94 18.62 -38.69
CA GLY A 131 10.65 19.68 -37.95
C GLY A 131 9.75 20.67 -37.21
N ILE A 132 8.49 20.30 -36.94
CA ILE A 132 7.50 21.17 -36.28
C ILE A 132 7.71 21.18 -34.76
N TRP A 133 7.85 20.00 -34.17
CA TRP A 133 8.11 19.81 -32.75
C TRP A 133 9.62 19.65 -32.51
N THR A 134 10.11 19.95 -31.31
CA THR A 134 11.52 19.69 -30.94
C THR A 134 11.88 18.21 -31.11
N ASP A 135 10.95 17.34 -30.72
CA ASP A 135 11.02 15.88 -30.87
C ASP A 135 9.59 15.33 -30.96
N VAL A 136 9.45 14.13 -31.50
CA VAL A 136 8.17 13.40 -31.58
C VAL A 136 8.41 11.99 -31.08
N ARG A 137 7.65 11.48 -30.12
CA ARG A 137 7.82 10.11 -29.62
C ARG A 137 6.51 9.35 -29.69
N ALA A 138 6.60 8.05 -29.94
CA ALA A 138 5.46 7.16 -29.86
C ALA A 138 5.76 5.97 -28.94
N TYR A 139 4.82 5.64 -28.06
CA TYR A 139 4.90 4.47 -27.18
C TYR A 139 3.71 3.55 -27.39
N ASP A 140 4.01 2.25 -27.51
CA ASP A 140 3.04 1.20 -27.71
C ASP A 140 3.04 0.19 -26.54
N ALA A 141 2.28 -0.91 -26.66
CA ALA A 141 2.18 -1.91 -25.61
C ALA A 141 3.55 -2.51 -25.19
N ASP A 142 4.47 -2.71 -26.13
CA ASP A 142 5.78 -3.31 -25.84
C ASP A 142 6.72 -2.28 -25.15
N ASP A 143 6.58 -0.98 -25.45
CA ASP A 143 7.30 0.07 -24.69
C ASP A 143 6.76 0.22 -23.27
N LEU A 144 5.43 0.14 -23.10
CA LEU A 144 4.79 0.21 -21.78
C LEU A 144 5.17 -0.99 -20.92
N GLU A 145 5.27 -2.20 -21.48
CA GLU A 145 5.81 -3.37 -20.79
C GLU A 145 7.25 -3.10 -20.29
N GLN A 146 8.12 -2.58 -21.15
CA GLN A 146 9.51 -2.24 -20.76
C GLN A 146 9.56 -1.14 -19.70
N TRP A 147 8.65 -0.17 -19.72
CA TRP A 147 8.57 0.86 -18.71
C TRP A 147 8.12 0.29 -17.36
N LEU A 148 7.14 -0.62 -17.37
CA LEU A 148 6.67 -1.33 -16.18
C LEU A 148 7.78 -2.17 -15.52
N GLU A 149 8.68 -2.77 -16.29
CA GLU A 149 9.84 -3.50 -15.77
C GLU A 149 10.76 -2.62 -14.89
N LYS A 150 10.76 -1.29 -15.11
CA LYS A 150 11.49 -0.33 -14.28
C LYS A 150 10.68 0.16 -13.07
N ALA A 151 9.37 -0.02 -13.05
CA ALA A 151 8.48 0.51 -12.03
C ALA A 151 7.66 -0.60 -11.31
N PRO A 152 8.29 -1.44 -10.46
CA PRO A 152 7.64 -2.62 -9.90
C PRO A 152 6.37 -2.34 -9.07
N ALA A 153 6.32 -1.25 -8.31
CA ALA A 153 5.12 -0.90 -7.55
C ALA A 153 3.94 -0.56 -8.48
N VAL A 154 4.20 0.15 -9.59
CA VAL A 154 3.20 0.44 -10.63
C VAL A 154 2.79 -0.83 -11.37
N HIS A 155 3.73 -1.74 -11.60
CA HIS A 155 3.46 -3.05 -12.21
C HIS A 155 2.56 -3.92 -11.35
N ALA A 156 2.79 -3.95 -10.03
CA ALA A 156 1.93 -4.64 -9.07
C ALA A 156 0.52 -4.03 -9.05
N TRP A 157 0.43 -2.70 -9.01
CA TRP A 157 -0.85 -1.98 -9.07
C TRP A 157 -1.64 -2.31 -10.34
N LEU A 158 -0.99 -2.26 -11.51
CA LEU A 158 -1.65 -2.56 -12.78
C LEU A 158 -2.09 -4.03 -12.86
N ALA A 159 -1.28 -4.95 -12.32
CA ALA A 159 -1.66 -6.36 -12.21
C ALA A 159 -2.95 -6.53 -11.40
N ARG A 160 -3.08 -5.87 -10.24
CA ARG A 160 -4.31 -5.89 -9.43
C ARG A 160 -5.50 -5.31 -10.19
N LEU A 161 -5.34 -4.18 -10.90
CA LEU A 161 -6.38 -3.57 -11.75
C LEU A 161 -6.88 -4.53 -12.86
N MET A 162 -5.97 -5.36 -13.37
CA MET A 162 -6.25 -6.37 -14.39
C MET A 162 -6.79 -7.70 -13.83
N GLY A 163 -7.01 -7.80 -12.51
CA GLY A 163 -7.49 -9.03 -11.89
C GLY A 163 -6.43 -10.11 -11.78
N LYS A 164 -5.16 -9.71 -11.59
CA LYS A 164 -4.05 -10.60 -11.25
C LYS A 164 -3.59 -10.31 -9.81
N TRP A 165 -3.06 -11.31 -9.14
CA TRP A 165 -2.57 -11.20 -7.77
C TRP A 165 -1.11 -11.65 -7.75
N PRO A 166 -0.16 -10.71 -7.81
CA PRO A 166 1.24 -10.99 -7.53
C PRO A 166 1.43 -11.73 -6.20
N GLU A 167 2.06 -12.90 -6.21
CA GLU A 167 2.33 -13.65 -4.97
C GLU A 167 3.55 -13.06 -4.23
N GLU A 168 4.47 -12.45 -4.97
CA GLU A 168 5.75 -11.99 -4.47
C GLU A 168 5.68 -10.64 -3.76
N ALA A 169 4.70 -9.81 -4.12
CA ALA A 169 4.60 -8.43 -3.67
C ALA A 169 3.20 -7.84 -3.79
N GLN A 170 2.97 -6.67 -3.21
CA GLN A 170 1.73 -5.92 -3.27
C GLN A 170 2.03 -4.41 -3.25
N ASP A 171 1.34 -3.61 -4.06
CA ASP A 171 1.45 -2.16 -3.95
C ASP A 171 0.67 -1.65 -2.72
N ILE A 172 1.14 -0.56 -2.12
CA ILE A 172 0.56 -0.03 -0.88
C ILE A 172 -0.90 0.45 -1.05
N GLY A 173 -1.28 0.87 -2.27
CA GLY A 173 -2.64 1.33 -2.56
C GLY A 173 -3.64 0.18 -2.53
N SER A 174 -3.33 -0.92 -3.21
CA SER A 174 -4.14 -2.14 -3.17
C SER A 174 -4.22 -2.73 -1.76
N PHE A 175 -3.10 -2.70 -1.00
CA PHE A 175 -3.13 -3.09 0.41
C PHE A 175 -4.11 -2.23 1.22
N TRP A 176 -4.06 -0.90 1.04
CA TRP A 176 -4.96 0.01 1.75
C TRP A 176 -6.43 -0.21 1.38
N ASP A 177 -6.71 -0.44 0.10
CA ASP A 177 -8.06 -0.76 -0.38
C ASP A 177 -8.59 -2.06 0.24
N GLU A 178 -7.77 -3.10 0.37
CA GLU A 178 -8.14 -4.33 1.08
C GLU A 178 -8.33 -4.08 2.59
N TRP A 179 -7.41 -3.35 3.22
CA TRP A 179 -7.45 -3.01 4.63
C TRP A 179 -8.73 -2.26 5.00
N LYS A 180 -9.02 -1.15 4.31
CA LYS A 180 -10.14 -0.27 4.64
C LYS A 180 -11.50 -0.93 4.40
N ASN A 181 -11.61 -1.76 3.36
CA ASN A 181 -12.85 -2.47 3.01
C ASN A 181 -13.06 -3.76 3.82
N SER A 182 -12.11 -4.15 4.69
CA SER A 182 -12.29 -5.30 5.59
C SER A 182 -13.31 -5.07 6.71
N THR A 183 -13.78 -3.83 6.90
CA THR A 183 -14.71 -3.45 7.98
C THR A 183 -15.96 -2.74 7.48
N SER A 184 -17.02 -2.75 8.31
CA SER A 184 -18.26 -2.01 8.10
C SER A 184 -18.64 -1.23 9.36
N PRO A 185 -18.59 0.12 9.35
CA PRO A 185 -18.20 1.00 8.23
C PRO A 185 -16.75 0.84 7.76
N VAL A 186 -16.47 1.30 6.54
CA VAL A 186 -15.12 1.30 5.93
C VAL A 186 -14.18 2.12 6.81
N MET A 187 -12.98 1.59 7.07
CA MET A 187 -11.98 2.27 7.88
C MET A 187 -11.44 3.53 7.18
N ASN A 188 -11.37 4.66 7.88
CA ASN A 188 -10.78 5.88 7.34
C ASN A 188 -9.32 6.04 7.78
N THR A 189 -8.58 6.94 7.11
CA THR A 189 -7.17 7.22 7.46
C THR A 189 -7.04 7.79 8.87
N GLN A 190 -7.98 8.63 9.29
CA GLN A 190 -7.91 9.35 10.58
C GLN A 190 -7.77 8.42 11.78
N LEU A 191 -8.45 7.28 11.78
CA LEU A 191 -8.33 6.28 12.85
C LEU A 191 -6.89 5.76 13.04
N HIS A 192 -6.06 5.78 11.98
CA HIS A 192 -4.66 5.36 12.03
C HIS A 192 -3.70 6.48 12.44
N LEU A 193 -4.12 7.74 12.34
CA LEU A 193 -3.26 8.92 12.52
C LEU A 193 -3.45 9.59 13.88
N VAL A 194 -4.67 9.56 14.41
CA VAL A 194 -5.04 10.24 15.66
C VAL A 194 -4.19 9.77 16.84
N GLY A 195 -3.55 10.70 17.56
CA GLY A 195 -2.72 10.41 18.73
C GLY A 195 -1.36 9.77 18.38
N ARG A 196 -0.94 9.88 17.11
CA ARG A 196 0.34 9.38 16.56
C ARG A 196 1.08 10.48 15.82
N GLU A 197 0.92 11.73 16.25
CA GLU A 197 1.42 12.90 15.55
C GLU A 197 2.95 12.85 15.38
N LYS A 198 3.67 12.31 16.36
CA LYS A 198 5.13 12.13 16.31
C LYS A 198 5.55 11.10 15.26
N GLU A 199 4.89 9.96 15.23
CA GLU A 199 5.17 8.88 14.26
C GLU A 199 4.81 9.33 12.84
N VAL A 200 3.73 10.11 12.69
CA VAL A 200 3.36 10.73 11.41
C VAL A 200 4.44 11.71 10.94
N GLU A 201 4.92 12.59 11.82
CA GLU A 201 6.02 13.52 11.52
C GLU A 201 7.33 12.81 11.19
N GLU A 202 7.64 11.71 11.90
CA GLU A 202 8.80 10.86 11.63
C GLU A 202 8.71 10.21 10.25
N ILE A 203 7.54 9.64 9.89
CA ILE A 203 7.32 9.07 8.55
C ILE A 203 7.44 10.16 7.47
N HIS A 204 6.87 11.35 7.68
CA HIS A 204 7.00 12.46 6.73
C HIS A 204 8.47 12.85 6.52
N SER A 205 9.21 13.04 7.62
CA SER A 205 10.62 13.43 7.57
C SER A 205 11.46 12.34 6.89
N TRP A 206 11.18 11.07 7.19
CA TRP A 206 11.84 9.93 6.57
C TRP A 206 11.56 9.83 5.06
N LEU A 207 10.32 10.05 4.61
CA LEU A 207 9.95 10.03 3.20
C LEU A 207 10.56 11.19 2.39
N GLN A 208 10.79 12.33 3.03
CA GLN A 208 11.35 13.54 2.40
C GLN A 208 12.88 13.61 2.47
N GLY A 209 13.49 12.89 3.42
CA GLY A 209 14.93 12.85 3.62
C GLY A 209 15.67 11.94 2.62
N GLU A 210 16.95 11.71 2.90
CA GLU A 210 17.76 10.75 2.15
C GLU A 210 17.30 9.30 2.40
N THR A 211 17.61 8.43 1.44
CA THR A 211 17.27 7.00 1.51
C THR A 211 17.83 6.39 2.79
N SER A 212 16.92 5.85 3.59
CA SER A 212 17.25 5.42 4.94
C SER A 212 16.27 4.36 5.44
N LYS A 213 16.64 3.72 6.55
CA LYS A 213 15.80 2.73 7.22
C LYS A 213 14.98 3.39 8.33
N LEU A 214 13.68 3.15 8.35
CA LEU A 214 12.78 3.45 9.46
C LEU A 214 12.28 2.14 10.07
N THR A 215 12.22 2.04 11.39
CA THR A 215 11.72 0.84 12.10
C THR A 215 10.63 1.26 13.07
N ILE A 216 9.43 0.71 12.87
CA ILE A 216 8.26 1.00 13.71
C ILE A 216 7.72 -0.33 14.23
N GLN A 217 7.45 -0.37 15.54
CA GLN A 217 6.83 -1.51 16.20
C GLN A 217 5.39 -1.20 16.57
N ALA A 218 4.46 -2.10 16.26
CA ALA A 218 3.05 -2.00 16.64
C ALA A 218 2.53 -3.34 17.20
N ASP A 219 1.22 -3.44 17.43
CA ASP A 219 0.61 -4.71 17.87
C ASP A 219 0.81 -5.78 16.77
N THR A 220 0.79 -5.39 15.50
CA THR A 220 1.02 -6.26 14.32
C THR A 220 1.83 -5.55 13.25
N ARG A 221 2.55 -6.30 12.39
CA ARG A 221 3.21 -5.72 11.20
C ARG A 221 2.24 -4.94 10.31
N GLU A 222 1.08 -5.52 10.02
CA GLU A 222 0.08 -4.89 9.12
C GLU A 222 -0.39 -3.52 9.63
N GLU A 223 -0.46 -3.31 10.94
CA GLU A 223 -0.84 -2.01 11.53
C GLU A 223 0.16 -0.90 11.17
N VAL A 224 1.46 -1.23 11.11
CA VAL A 224 2.50 -0.30 10.67
C VAL A 224 2.36 0.00 9.17
N ILE A 225 2.05 -1.02 8.37
CA ILE A 225 1.82 -0.85 6.92
C ILE A 225 0.57 0.04 6.69
N ALA A 226 -0.50 -0.19 7.45
CA ALA A 226 -1.72 0.62 7.41
C ALA A 226 -1.48 2.07 7.87
N LEU A 227 -0.62 2.29 8.85
CA LEU A 227 -0.19 3.64 9.25
C LEU A 227 0.52 4.36 8.09
N LEU A 228 1.51 3.72 7.46
CA LEU A 228 2.21 4.32 6.31
C LEU A 228 1.23 4.63 5.18
N ALA A 229 0.34 3.71 4.85
CA ALA A 229 -0.69 3.91 3.84
C ALA A 229 -1.58 5.13 4.19
N ALA A 230 -2.04 5.23 5.44
CA ALA A 230 -2.84 6.35 5.90
C ALA A 230 -2.10 7.70 5.81
N VAL A 231 -0.81 7.73 6.17
CA VAL A 231 0.05 8.92 6.04
C VAL A 231 0.17 9.34 4.58
N ILE A 232 0.49 8.42 3.67
CA ILE A 232 0.60 8.70 2.24
C ILE A 232 -0.73 9.18 1.65
N HIS A 233 -1.85 8.58 2.04
CA HIS A 233 -3.18 8.96 1.55
C HIS A 233 -3.68 10.32 2.09
N GLN A 234 -3.13 10.79 3.21
CA GLN A 234 -3.50 12.09 3.80
C GLN A 234 -2.71 13.26 3.17
N MET A 235 -1.66 12.98 2.41
CA MET A 235 -0.87 13.99 1.69
C MET A 235 -1.66 14.59 0.51
N PRO A 236 -1.28 15.79 0.03
CA PRO A 236 -1.76 16.31 -1.26
C PRO A 236 -1.56 15.29 -2.39
N GLU A 237 -2.49 15.21 -3.34
CA GLU A 237 -2.54 14.17 -4.37
C GLU A 237 -1.20 13.99 -5.10
N GLU A 238 -0.55 15.09 -5.50
CA GLU A 238 0.74 15.08 -6.20
C GLU A 238 1.86 14.43 -5.36
N GLN A 239 1.92 14.72 -4.06
CA GLN A 239 2.89 14.10 -3.16
C GLN A 239 2.55 12.64 -2.88
N SER A 240 1.26 12.33 -2.71
CA SER A 240 0.78 10.98 -2.46
C SER A 240 1.18 10.04 -3.60
N ILE A 241 0.93 10.44 -4.86
CA ILE A 241 1.25 9.65 -6.06
C ILE A 241 2.75 9.36 -6.17
N LYS A 242 3.61 10.33 -5.82
CA LYS A 242 5.06 10.13 -5.79
C LYS A 242 5.46 8.94 -4.91
N TYR A 243 4.83 8.78 -3.75
CA TYR A 243 5.16 7.67 -2.85
C TYR A 243 4.40 6.38 -3.23
N LEU A 244 3.12 6.47 -3.59
CA LEU A 244 2.32 5.32 -4.03
C LEU A 244 2.97 4.60 -5.23
N SER A 245 3.53 5.34 -6.18
CA SER A 245 4.20 4.80 -7.37
C SER A 245 5.50 4.04 -7.10
N ARG A 246 6.03 4.11 -5.87
CA ARG A 246 7.33 3.52 -5.47
C ARG A 246 7.22 2.56 -4.29
N CYS A 247 6.06 2.48 -3.65
CA CYS A 247 5.87 1.75 -2.40
C CYS A 247 5.39 0.32 -2.65
N ILE A 248 6.20 -0.64 -2.21
CA ILE A 248 5.98 -2.07 -2.45
C ILE A 248 6.17 -2.89 -1.18
N ILE A 249 5.15 -3.68 -0.88
CA ILE A 249 5.13 -4.66 0.20
C ILE A 249 5.63 -5.98 -0.37
N VAL A 250 6.68 -6.54 0.21
CA VAL A 250 7.37 -7.72 -0.29
C VAL A 250 7.08 -8.92 0.61
N LYS A 251 6.62 -10.03 0.01
CA LYS A 251 6.05 -11.16 0.76
C LYS A 251 7.08 -12.23 1.20
N SER A 252 8.31 -12.18 0.69
CA SER A 252 9.34 -13.17 1.03
C SER A 252 10.78 -12.64 0.92
N GLU A 253 11.72 -13.29 1.62
CA GLU A 253 13.16 -13.01 1.52
C GLU A 253 13.71 -13.25 0.09
N SER A 254 13.17 -14.21 -0.66
CA SER A 254 13.55 -14.43 -2.06
C SER A 254 13.14 -13.26 -2.94
N SER A 255 11.91 -12.78 -2.79
CA SER A 255 11.39 -11.63 -3.54
C SER A 255 12.08 -10.33 -3.12
N TRP A 256 12.48 -10.22 -1.85
CA TRP A 256 13.24 -9.08 -1.33
C TRP A 256 14.54 -8.85 -2.10
N ARG A 257 15.29 -9.92 -2.40
CA ARG A 257 16.55 -9.81 -3.17
C ARG A 257 16.33 -9.25 -4.56
N TYR A 258 15.19 -9.54 -5.20
CA TYR A 258 14.85 -8.99 -6.50
C TYR A 258 14.61 -7.47 -6.39
N PHE A 259 13.67 -7.05 -5.54
CA PHE A 259 13.31 -5.63 -5.41
C PHE A 259 14.45 -4.79 -4.82
N ALA A 260 15.26 -5.35 -3.92
CA ALA A 260 16.45 -4.70 -3.38
C ALA A 260 17.59 -4.53 -4.40
N SER A 261 17.48 -5.14 -5.59
CA SER A 261 18.46 -5.03 -6.67
C SER A 261 18.00 -4.13 -7.82
N THR A 262 16.81 -3.54 -7.74
CA THR A 262 16.30 -2.65 -8.80
C THR A 262 17.03 -1.32 -8.76
N GLN A 263 17.25 -0.72 -9.92
CA GLN A 263 17.93 0.57 -10.03
C GLN A 263 17.06 1.73 -9.57
N GLU A 264 15.75 1.68 -9.86
CA GLU A 264 14.82 2.70 -9.40
C GLU A 264 14.67 2.60 -7.88
N SER A 265 14.77 3.76 -7.22
CA SER A 265 14.66 3.85 -5.77
C SER A 265 13.22 3.55 -5.33
N LEU A 266 13.06 2.59 -4.44
CA LEU A 266 11.76 2.12 -3.95
C LEU A 266 11.56 2.47 -2.48
N ILE A 267 10.31 2.38 -2.03
CA ILE A 267 9.96 2.28 -0.62
C ILE A 267 9.63 0.80 -0.36
N LEU A 268 10.58 0.08 0.25
CA LEU A 268 10.49 -1.35 0.47
C LEU A 268 9.95 -1.66 1.86
N ILE A 269 8.95 -2.55 1.93
CA ILE A 269 8.29 -2.96 3.16
C ILE A 269 8.27 -4.50 3.22
N PRO A 270 9.01 -5.16 4.11
CA PRO A 270 8.92 -6.61 4.25
C PRO A 270 7.65 -6.99 5.02
N ASP A 271 6.85 -7.87 4.45
CA ASP A 271 5.72 -8.55 5.09
C ASP A 271 6.09 -10.01 5.41
N PHE A 272 7.25 -10.15 6.04
CA PHE A 272 7.82 -11.39 6.56
C PHE A 272 8.71 -11.02 7.77
N GLU A 273 9.45 -11.97 8.34
CA GLU A 273 10.20 -11.76 9.59
C GLU A 273 11.10 -10.52 9.59
N GLN A 274 12.29 -10.62 8.97
CA GLN A 274 13.19 -9.50 8.70
C GLN A 274 14.08 -9.85 7.51
N PRO A 275 14.37 -8.88 6.61
CA PRO A 275 15.30 -9.08 5.51
C PRO A 275 16.74 -9.22 6.00
N LYS A 276 17.51 -10.12 5.37
CA LYS A 276 18.93 -10.36 5.74
C LYS A 276 19.90 -9.29 5.26
N PHE A 277 19.48 -8.47 4.30
CA PHE A 277 20.27 -7.40 3.69
C PHE A 277 19.38 -6.18 3.44
N LEU A 278 19.92 -5.00 3.70
CA LEU A 278 19.24 -3.72 3.54
C LEU A 278 20.04 -2.87 2.53
N PRO A 279 19.56 -2.70 1.29
CA PRO A 279 20.22 -1.82 0.32
C PRO A 279 20.13 -0.35 0.75
N ARG A 280 21.10 0.48 0.36
CA ARG A 280 21.19 1.90 0.78
C ARG A 280 20.44 2.85 -0.16
N GLU A 281 20.11 2.38 -1.35
CA GLU A 281 19.52 3.10 -2.47
C GLU A 281 17.99 3.22 -2.34
N HIS A 282 17.40 2.57 -1.34
CA HIS A 282 15.95 2.51 -1.12
C HIS A 282 15.61 3.06 0.26
N HIS A 283 14.41 3.62 0.37
CA HIS A 283 13.78 3.79 1.68
C HIS A 283 13.28 2.43 2.13
N ILE A 284 13.60 2.04 3.37
CA ILE A 284 13.16 0.77 3.93
C ILE A 284 12.38 0.99 5.22
N LEU A 285 11.08 0.64 5.22
CA LEU A 285 10.28 0.59 6.43
C LEU A 285 10.29 -0.85 6.94
N ILE A 286 10.80 -1.07 8.16
CA ILE A 286 10.76 -2.36 8.85
C ILE A 286 9.59 -2.36 9.83
N PRO A 287 8.46 -3.01 9.51
CA PRO A 287 7.36 -3.18 10.45
C PRO A 287 7.66 -4.32 11.42
N LEU A 288 7.56 -4.06 12.72
CA LEU A 288 7.71 -5.07 13.77
C LEU A 288 6.39 -5.28 14.50
N GLY A 289 6.04 -6.54 14.76
CA GLY A 289 5.01 -6.89 15.73
C GLY A 289 5.56 -6.95 17.16
N LYS A 290 4.67 -7.15 18.14
CA LYS A 290 5.04 -7.26 19.56
C LYS A 290 5.86 -8.52 19.89
N GLU A 291 5.79 -9.54 19.03
CA GLU A 291 6.51 -10.81 19.18
C GLU A 291 8.04 -10.68 19.07
N ILE A 292 8.53 -9.59 18.49
CA ILE A 292 9.96 -9.31 18.38
C ILE A 292 10.34 -8.35 19.50
N ASN A 293 11.34 -8.72 20.31
CA ASN A 293 11.93 -7.78 21.28
C ASN A 293 12.29 -6.48 20.56
N PRO A 294 11.88 -5.30 21.08
CA PRO A 294 12.16 -4.04 20.43
C PRO A 294 13.65 -3.97 20.11
N ALA A 295 14.00 -3.83 18.83
CA ALA A 295 15.34 -3.37 18.53
C ALA A 295 15.54 -2.06 19.29
N LYS A 296 16.71 -1.85 19.90
CA LYS A 296 16.99 -0.66 20.72
C LYS A 296 16.74 0.67 20.00
N ASP A 297 16.56 0.63 18.67
CA ASP A 297 16.53 1.77 17.74
C ASP A 297 15.19 1.91 16.98
N GLY A 298 14.07 1.37 17.47
CA GLY A 298 12.76 1.45 16.79
C GLY A 298 11.70 2.24 17.58
N ALA A 299 10.89 3.03 16.87
CA ALA A 299 9.74 3.73 17.46
C ALA A 299 8.62 2.74 17.79
N VAL A 300 8.05 2.83 18.99
CA VAL A 300 6.87 2.03 19.37
C VAL A 300 5.63 2.87 19.14
N LEU A 301 4.70 2.33 18.35
CA LEU A 301 3.51 3.04 17.92
C LEU A 301 2.62 3.42 19.10
N SER A 302 2.38 4.73 19.23
CA SER A 302 1.55 5.29 20.28
C SER A 302 0.10 4.83 20.18
N ARG A 303 -0.54 4.73 21.35
CA ARG A 303 -1.99 4.50 21.46
C ARG A 303 -2.71 5.84 21.55
N SER A 304 -3.72 6.02 20.70
CA SER A 304 -4.60 7.18 20.74
C SER A 304 -5.25 7.36 22.13
N ASN A 305 -5.56 8.60 22.49
CA ASN A 305 -6.34 8.86 23.69
C ASN A 305 -7.82 8.45 23.47
N LYS A 306 -8.59 8.35 24.56
CA LYS A 306 -9.97 7.84 24.52
C LYS A 306 -10.91 8.77 23.74
N THR A 307 -10.71 10.08 23.89
CA THR A 307 -11.59 11.09 23.29
C THR A 307 -11.43 11.06 21.78
N ASP A 308 -10.20 11.13 21.29
CA ASP A 308 -9.94 11.25 19.86
C ASP A 308 -10.21 9.94 19.13
N PHE A 309 -9.91 8.78 19.74
CA PHE A 309 -10.27 7.48 19.18
C PHE A 309 -11.80 7.35 19.01
N LYS A 310 -12.56 7.78 20.01
CA LYS A 310 -14.03 7.80 19.93
C LYS A 310 -14.51 8.73 18.81
N GLN A 311 -13.91 9.93 18.70
CA GLN A 311 -14.29 10.89 17.66
C GLN A 311 -14.01 10.33 16.26
N ALA A 312 -12.84 9.71 16.04
CA ALA A 312 -12.51 9.08 14.77
C ALA A 312 -13.52 7.99 14.36
N LEU A 313 -14.03 7.21 15.32
CA LEU A 313 -15.12 6.25 15.08
C LEU A 313 -16.43 6.95 14.68
N VAL A 314 -16.77 8.07 15.32
CA VAL A 314 -17.97 8.85 14.97
C VAL A 314 -17.86 9.40 13.55
N ASP A 315 -16.68 9.91 13.19
CA ASP A 315 -16.40 10.42 11.84
C ASP A 315 -16.43 9.33 10.76
N MET A 316 -16.26 8.05 11.14
CA MET A 316 -16.52 6.88 10.28
C MET A 316 -18.01 6.56 10.10
N GLY A 317 -18.92 7.35 10.70
CA GLY A 317 -20.37 7.13 10.65
C GLY A 317 -20.92 6.18 11.72
N ILE A 318 -20.14 5.90 12.78
CA ILE A 318 -20.60 5.09 13.91
C ILE A 318 -21.33 6.01 14.90
N SER A 319 -22.50 5.60 15.41
CA SER A 319 -23.22 6.40 16.43
C SER A 319 -22.38 6.59 17.69
N GLU A 320 -22.56 7.72 18.40
CA GLU A 320 -21.78 8.02 19.60
C GLU A 320 -21.85 6.91 20.67
N GLU A 321 -23.03 6.32 20.88
CA GLU A 321 -23.23 5.22 21.82
C GLU A 321 -22.40 3.99 21.43
N ARG A 322 -22.46 3.60 20.14
CA ARG A 322 -21.68 2.47 19.63
C ARG A 322 -20.19 2.77 19.63
N ALA A 323 -19.78 4.00 19.31
CA ALA A 323 -18.39 4.44 19.36
C ALA A 323 -17.84 4.40 20.80
N TYR A 324 -18.63 4.80 21.80
CA TYR A 324 -18.26 4.67 23.21
C TYR A 324 -18.03 3.20 23.59
N LYS A 325 -18.96 2.32 23.21
CA LYS A 325 -18.86 0.88 23.47
C LYS A 325 -17.63 0.27 22.77
N LEU A 326 -17.44 0.52 21.49
CA LEU A 326 -16.28 0.03 20.72
C LEU A 326 -14.95 0.54 21.26
N THR A 327 -14.89 1.80 21.70
CA THR A 327 -13.69 2.35 22.36
C THR A 327 -13.32 1.55 23.62
N LYS A 328 -14.32 1.14 24.41
CA LYS A 328 -14.13 0.32 25.61
C LYS A 328 -13.73 -1.10 25.24
N ASP A 329 -14.49 -1.75 24.37
CA ASP A 329 -14.34 -3.16 24.02
C ASP A 329 -13.04 -3.42 23.25
N SER A 330 -12.62 -2.50 22.38
CA SER A 330 -11.35 -2.59 21.65
C SER A 330 -10.12 -2.20 22.49
N LYS A 331 -10.32 -1.55 23.64
CA LYS A 331 -9.26 -0.89 24.41
C LYS A 331 -8.35 0.01 23.53
N LYS A 332 -8.95 0.62 22.49
CA LYS A 332 -8.29 1.48 21.49
C LYS A 332 -7.22 0.76 20.66
N ASN A 333 -7.28 -0.56 20.58
CA ASN A 333 -6.42 -1.36 19.71
C ASN A 333 -7.13 -1.53 18.36
N ILE A 334 -6.46 -1.09 17.28
CA ILE A 334 -7.02 -1.11 15.92
C ILE A 334 -7.32 -2.53 15.46
N ASN A 335 -6.49 -3.51 15.79
CA ASN A 335 -6.70 -4.90 15.42
C ASN A 335 -7.90 -5.54 16.15
N VAL A 336 -8.09 -5.22 17.43
CA VAL A 336 -9.31 -5.64 18.17
C VAL A 336 -10.54 -4.96 17.59
N LEU A 337 -10.46 -3.66 17.31
CA LEU A 337 -11.55 -2.93 16.67
C LEU A 337 -11.90 -3.56 15.32
N ARG A 338 -10.92 -3.84 14.45
CA ARG A 338 -11.12 -4.50 13.15
C ARG A 338 -11.95 -5.77 13.28
N ARG A 339 -11.65 -6.62 14.27
CA ARG A 339 -12.45 -7.82 14.56
C ARG A 339 -13.89 -7.50 14.94
N LEU A 340 -14.11 -6.48 15.77
CA LEU A 340 -15.44 -6.09 16.25
C LEU A 340 -16.34 -5.49 15.17
N ILE A 341 -15.77 -4.93 14.10
CA ILE A 341 -16.50 -4.32 12.99
C ILE A 341 -16.19 -4.95 11.63
N ALA A 342 -15.63 -6.15 11.61
CA ALA A 342 -15.26 -6.86 10.40
C ALA A 342 -16.48 -7.18 9.53
N VAL A 343 -16.33 -7.07 8.20
CA VAL A 343 -17.32 -7.57 7.24
C VAL A 343 -17.39 -9.10 7.28
N ALA A 344 -16.24 -9.75 7.44
CA ALA A 344 -16.09 -11.21 7.57
C ALA A 344 -15.31 -11.54 8.86
N PRO A 345 -15.97 -11.56 10.03
CA PRO A 345 -15.33 -11.78 11.33
C PRO A 345 -14.49 -13.06 11.42
N GLU A 346 -14.88 -14.11 10.70
CA GLU A 346 -14.19 -15.39 10.62
C GLU A 346 -12.75 -15.27 10.10
N ILE A 347 -12.49 -14.34 9.18
CA ILE A 347 -11.15 -14.11 8.59
C ILE A 347 -10.21 -13.47 9.60
N HIS A 348 -10.77 -12.67 10.52
CA HIS A 348 -10.01 -11.98 11.56
C HIS A 348 -9.97 -12.76 12.88
N THR A 349 -10.40 -14.02 12.89
CA THR A 349 -10.32 -14.88 14.07
C THR A 349 -8.86 -15.19 14.36
N SER A 350 -8.39 -14.75 15.53
CA SER A 350 -7.01 -14.97 16.00
C SER A 350 -6.68 -16.47 16.00
N ASN A 351 -5.43 -16.83 15.70
CA ASN A 351 -5.03 -18.24 15.60
C ASN A 351 -5.33 -19.05 16.87
N TRP A 352 -5.23 -18.43 18.05
CA TRP A 352 -5.55 -19.08 19.33
C TRP A 352 -7.05 -19.38 19.51
N ALA A 353 -7.92 -18.61 18.83
CA ALA A 353 -9.38 -18.75 18.90
C ALA A 353 -9.95 -19.72 17.85
N LYS A 354 -9.12 -20.26 16.94
CA LYS A 354 -9.54 -21.26 15.95
C LYS A 354 -9.88 -22.60 16.63
N PRO A 355 -10.84 -23.40 16.12
CA PRO A 355 -11.32 -24.63 16.76
C PRO A 355 -10.22 -25.63 17.19
N GLU A 356 -9.16 -25.74 16.39
CA GLU A 356 -8.00 -26.60 16.63
C GLU A 356 -7.17 -26.18 17.85
N ASN A 357 -7.26 -24.92 18.27
CA ASN A 357 -6.45 -24.31 19.33
C ASN A 357 -7.26 -23.89 20.55
N ALA A 358 -8.48 -23.41 20.34
CA ALA A 358 -9.33 -22.81 21.36
C ALA A 358 -9.66 -23.77 22.50
N ARG A 359 -9.80 -25.08 22.22
CA ARG A 359 -10.14 -26.09 23.22
C ARG A 359 -9.17 -26.12 24.40
N ALA A 360 -7.87 -25.92 24.14
CA ALA A 360 -6.85 -25.88 25.18
C ALA A 360 -6.96 -24.65 26.09
N LEU A 361 -7.62 -23.59 25.61
CA LEU A 361 -7.76 -22.31 26.29
C LEU A 361 -9.12 -22.16 27.01
N ILE A 362 -10.17 -22.89 26.62
CA ILE A 362 -11.51 -22.80 27.25
C ILE A 362 -11.46 -22.79 28.79
N PRO A 363 -10.72 -23.69 29.48
CA PRO A 363 -10.67 -23.70 30.94
C PRO A 363 -10.19 -22.36 31.52
N ILE A 364 -9.17 -21.78 30.91
CA ILE A 364 -8.56 -20.50 31.30
C ILE A 364 -9.55 -19.34 31.07
N LEU A 365 -10.25 -19.35 29.93
CA LEU A 365 -11.26 -18.33 29.61
C LEU A 365 -12.44 -18.37 30.59
N LEU A 366 -12.86 -19.58 30.99
CA LEU A 366 -13.94 -19.80 31.97
C LEU A 366 -13.55 -19.39 33.39
N ALA A 367 -12.30 -19.63 33.78
CA ALA A 367 -11.79 -19.21 35.08
C ALA A 367 -11.82 -17.69 35.26
N GLY A 368 -11.69 -16.93 34.16
CA GLY A 368 -11.76 -15.47 34.16
C GLY A 368 -10.51 -14.83 34.75
N ALA A 369 -10.11 -15.19 35.97
CA ALA A 369 -8.82 -14.82 36.53
C ALA A 369 -8.33 -15.80 37.59
N TRP A 370 -7.02 -15.94 37.77
CA TRP A 370 -6.42 -16.70 38.88
C TRP A 370 -5.00 -16.23 39.20
N ASP A 371 -4.56 -16.51 40.43
CA ASP A 371 -3.23 -16.19 40.94
C ASP A 371 -2.35 -17.46 40.95
N ASP A 372 -1.30 -17.43 40.12
CA ASP A 372 -0.33 -18.51 39.97
C ASP A 372 0.43 -18.86 41.27
N SER A 373 0.54 -17.89 42.19
CA SER A 373 1.20 -18.12 43.47
C SER A 373 0.36 -18.97 44.42
N LYS A 374 -0.96 -18.98 44.26
CA LYS A 374 -1.89 -19.69 45.15
C LYS A 374 -2.06 -21.15 44.72
N GLU A 375 -1.84 -22.07 45.65
CA GLU A 375 -2.00 -23.50 45.39
C GLU A 375 -3.44 -23.88 45.04
N GLY A 376 -4.42 -23.29 45.75
CA GLY A 376 -5.84 -23.54 45.47
C GLY A 376 -6.28 -23.12 44.07
N ASP A 377 -5.78 -21.99 43.58
CA ASP A 377 -6.03 -21.52 42.21
C ASP A 377 -5.42 -22.48 41.19
N ARG A 378 -4.17 -22.92 41.41
CA ARG A 378 -3.50 -23.91 40.55
C ARG A 378 -4.27 -25.24 40.48
N GLU A 379 -4.79 -25.70 41.62
CA GLU A 379 -5.60 -26.92 41.68
C GLU A 379 -6.95 -26.75 40.96
N ALA A 380 -7.62 -25.61 41.14
CA ALA A 380 -8.88 -25.30 40.48
C ALA A 380 -8.72 -25.25 38.95
N ILE A 381 -7.67 -24.59 38.46
CA ILE A 381 -7.36 -24.54 37.02
C ILE A 381 -7.03 -25.93 36.47
N SER A 382 -6.26 -26.74 37.20
CA SER A 382 -5.93 -28.12 36.77
C SER A 382 -7.19 -28.98 36.64
N LYS A 383 -8.10 -28.88 37.62
CA LYS A 383 -9.40 -29.58 37.60
C LYS A 383 -10.27 -29.12 36.43
N LEU A 384 -10.34 -27.82 36.20
CA LEU A 384 -11.14 -27.23 35.11
C LEU A 384 -10.59 -27.63 33.73
N ALA A 385 -9.27 -27.76 33.61
CA ALA A 385 -8.60 -28.15 32.37
C ALA A 385 -8.47 -29.67 32.17
N GLY A 386 -8.72 -30.47 33.21
CA GLY A 386 -8.57 -31.92 33.16
C GLY A 386 -7.13 -32.40 32.95
N LYS A 387 -6.12 -31.57 33.27
CA LYS A 387 -4.70 -31.87 33.05
C LYS A 387 -3.81 -31.17 34.08
N PRO A 388 -2.53 -31.59 34.24
CA PRO A 388 -1.61 -30.96 35.17
C PRO A 388 -1.41 -29.47 34.91
N TYR A 389 -1.32 -28.66 35.97
CA TYR A 389 -1.14 -27.20 35.87
C TYR A 389 0.04 -26.79 34.96
N ALA A 390 1.15 -27.52 35.02
CA ALA A 390 2.32 -27.26 34.18
C ALA A 390 2.02 -27.33 32.68
N GLU A 391 1.16 -28.26 32.25
CA GLU A 391 0.72 -28.38 30.86
C GLU A 391 -0.22 -27.24 30.46
N VAL A 392 -1.09 -26.79 31.39
CA VAL A 392 -1.94 -25.60 31.18
C VAL A 392 -1.07 -24.36 30.91
N ILE A 393 -0.02 -24.16 31.70
CA ILE A 393 0.91 -23.04 31.52
C ILE A 393 1.67 -23.16 30.19
N ALA A 394 2.15 -24.36 29.84
CA ALA A 394 2.86 -24.56 28.57
C ALA A 394 1.99 -24.19 27.35
N ASP A 395 0.71 -24.59 27.35
CA ASP A 395 -0.24 -24.24 26.30
C ASP A 395 -0.48 -22.73 26.18
N MET A 396 -0.47 -22.01 27.31
CA MET A 396 -0.58 -20.55 27.33
C MET A 396 0.70 -19.85 26.89
N SER A 397 1.86 -20.33 27.35
CA SER A 397 3.17 -19.74 27.06
C SER A 397 3.45 -19.65 25.57
N ARG A 398 2.96 -20.64 24.80
CA ARG A 398 3.01 -20.64 23.33
C ARG A 398 2.40 -19.39 22.69
N TRP A 399 1.37 -18.80 23.31
CA TRP A 399 0.65 -17.66 22.76
C TRP A 399 1.14 -16.32 23.28
N LYS A 400 1.89 -16.31 24.37
CA LYS A 400 2.34 -15.08 25.05
C LYS A 400 3.11 -14.14 24.12
N GLU A 401 3.93 -14.72 23.25
CA GLU A 401 4.76 -14.01 22.28
C GLU A 401 4.10 -13.97 20.89
N SER A 402 2.80 -14.24 20.75
CA SER A 402 2.11 -14.05 19.48
C SER A 402 1.72 -12.58 19.28
N SER A 403 1.55 -12.15 18.04
CA SER A 403 1.17 -10.77 17.69
C SER A 403 -0.21 -10.36 18.23
N ASP A 404 -1.06 -11.33 18.58
CA ASP A 404 -2.41 -11.11 19.11
C ASP A 404 -2.71 -12.19 20.17
N PRO A 405 -2.05 -12.11 21.34
CA PRO A 405 -2.15 -13.15 22.36
C PRO A 405 -3.57 -13.18 22.96
N PRO A 406 -4.06 -14.33 23.44
CA PRO A 406 -5.19 -14.32 24.37
C PRO A 406 -4.78 -13.47 25.59
N PRO A 407 -5.71 -12.94 26.40
CA PRO A 407 -5.32 -12.09 27.51
C PRO A 407 -4.38 -12.86 28.48
N VAL A 408 -3.26 -12.23 28.90
CA VAL A 408 -2.16 -12.87 29.65
C VAL A 408 -1.77 -12.07 30.89
N LYS A 409 -1.23 -12.79 31.88
CA LYS A 409 -0.70 -12.41 33.20
C LYS A 409 -0.31 -10.94 33.41
N ILE A 410 -1.00 -10.26 34.32
CA ILE A 410 -0.69 -8.92 34.83
C ILE A 410 -0.49 -9.03 36.35
N HIS A 411 0.68 -8.63 36.86
CA HIS A 411 1.01 -8.62 38.30
C HIS A 411 0.80 -9.97 39.05
N GLY A 412 1.13 -11.10 38.41
CA GLY A 412 0.97 -12.43 39.04
C GLY A 412 -0.40 -13.08 38.80
N ILE A 413 -1.38 -12.30 38.35
CA ILE A 413 -2.75 -12.74 38.09
C ILE A 413 -2.96 -12.89 36.59
N PHE A 414 -3.40 -14.05 36.14
CA PHE A 414 -3.87 -14.26 34.78
C PHE A 414 -5.30 -13.74 34.65
N TYR A 415 -5.62 -13.06 33.54
CA TYR A 415 -6.96 -12.53 33.27
C TYR A 415 -7.46 -13.03 31.92
N HIS A 416 -8.76 -13.19 31.78
CA HIS A 416 -9.53 -13.20 30.53
C HIS A 416 -10.51 -12.03 30.59
N ASP A 417 -10.33 -11.08 29.68
CA ASP A 417 -10.69 -9.69 29.89
C ASP A 417 -12.11 -9.35 29.42
N SER A 418 -13.11 -9.91 30.10
CA SER A 418 -14.50 -9.44 30.05
C SER A 418 -14.97 -8.78 31.35
N LEU A 419 -14.12 -8.68 32.37
CA LEU A 419 -14.51 -8.25 33.72
C LEU A 419 -13.62 -7.18 34.37
N SER A 420 -12.63 -6.58 33.69
CA SER A 420 -11.86 -5.45 34.26
C SER A 420 -12.60 -4.11 34.16
N GLY A 421 -13.88 -4.12 34.47
CA GLY A 421 -14.75 -2.95 34.54
C GLY A 421 -15.20 -2.69 35.96
N THR A 422 -14.32 -2.80 36.96
CA THR A 422 -14.52 -2.26 38.32
C THR A 422 -13.26 -2.48 39.15
N THR A 423 -12.37 -1.50 39.14
CA THR A 423 -11.68 -0.96 40.33
C THR A 423 -11.28 0.47 40.01
#